data_AF-A0A6B3HFC8-F1
#
_entry.id   AF-A0A6B3HFC8-F1
#
_cell.length_a   1.000
_cell.length_b   1.000
_cell.length_c   1.000
_cell.angle_alpha   90.00
_cell.angle_beta   90.00
_cell.angle_gamma   90.00
#
_symmetry.space_group_name_H-M   'P 1'
#
loop_
_entity.id
_entity.type
_entity.pdbx_description
1 polymer ?
#
loop_
_entity_poly.entity_id
_entity_poly.type
_entity_poly.pdbx_seq_one_letter_code
_entity_poly.pdbx_strand_id
1 'polypeptide(L)'
;MTDSPECPTALYRLYDQDGALLYIGIAVDPEVRLRVHSREKTWWPRVAQRSIEWFGSRPDAEAAEVQAIACEGPSQNVSHSTTRQRGDAKAEYRSPYPKPRQVRIPTDMWTQFGRAAKLGGTSRAKVVSQMIDWYIGEPGVMPPARPPLTPGSPS
;
A
#
# COMPACT_ATOMS: atom_id res chain seq x y z
N MET A 1 -5.89 -28.52 -13.83
CA MET A 1 -5.15 -27.85 -12.75
C MET A 1 -4.93 -26.43 -13.22
N THR A 2 -5.71 -25.48 -12.69
CA THR A 2 -5.71 -24.10 -13.17
C THR A 2 -4.56 -23.38 -12.50
N ASP A 3 -3.45 -23.24 -13.23
CA ASP A 3 -2.34 -22.36 -12.90
C ASP A 3 -2.88 -20.92 -12.91
N SER A 4 -3.24 -20.41 -11.73
CA SER A 4 -3.54 -18.99 -11.58
C SER A 4 -2.20 -18.28 -11.54
N PRO A 5 -1.95 -17.26 -12.37
CA PRO A 5 -0.68 -16.54 -12.32
C PRO A 5 -0.54 -15.95 -10.92
N GLU A 6 0.36 -16.52 -10.12
CA GLU A 6 0.69 -15.96 -8.82
C GLU A 6 1.23 -14.55 -9.07
N CYS A 7 0.65 -13.56 -8.39
CA CYS A 7 1.02 -12.18 -8.62
C CYS A 7 2.46 -11.97 -8.13
N PRO A 8 3.38 -11.46 -8.96
CA PRO A 8 4.74 -11.15 -8.54
C PRO A 8 4.73 -10.26 -7.30
N THR A 9 5.57 -10.60 -6.33
CA THR A 9 5.62 -9.92 -5.04
C THR A 9 7.05 -9.50 -4.76
N ALA A 10 7.25 -8.23 -4.44
CA ALA A 10 8.55 -7.68 -4.10
C ALA A 10 8.88 -7.88 -2.62
N LEU A 11 10.11 -8.27 -2.33
CA LEU A 11 10.80 -8.07 -1.05
C LEU A 11 11.55 -6.75 -1.13
N TYR A 12 11.39 -5.88 -0.13
CA TYR A 12 12.12 -4.64 -0.04
C TYR A 12 12.83 -4.49 1.31
N ARG A 13 13.98 -3.84 1.26
CA ARG A 13 14.79 -3.50 2.43
C ARG A 13 14.96 -1.99 2.50
N LEU A 14 14.90 -1.43 3.70
CA LEU A 14 15.05 -0.01 3.97
C LEU A 14 16.25 0.21 4.86
N TYR A 15 17.13 1.14 4.47
CA TYR A 15 18.38 1.45 5.16
C TYR A 15 18.41 2.92 5.56
N ASP A 16 19.11 3.24 6.64
CA ASP A 16 19.43 4.63 6.98
C ASP A 16 20.63 5.18 6.21
N GLN A 17 21.02 6.42 6.50
CA GLN A 17 22.13 7.10 5.82
C GLN A 17 23.49 6.41 6.02
N ASP A 18 23.64 5.67 7.11
CA ASP A 18 24.87 4.93 7.45
C ASP A 18 24.86 3.51 6.87
N GLY A 19 23.80 3.14 6.14
CA GLY A 19 23.61 1.81 5.58
C GLY A 19 23.10 0.78 6.58
N ALA A 20 22.65 1.19 7.77
CA ALA A 20 22.09 0.26 8.74
C ALA A 20 20.68 -0.17 8.32
N LEU A 21 20.42 -1.47 8.40
CA LEU A 21 19.13 -2.04 8.01
C LEU A 21 18.04 -1.68 9.02
N LEU A 22 17.07 -0.89 8.57
CA LEU A 22 15.93 -0.47 9.37
C LEU A 22 14.79 -1.47 9.29
N TYR A 23 14.37 -1.84 8.08
CA TYR A 23 13.15 -2.61 7.89
C TYR A 23 13.20 -3.53 6.67
N ILE A 24 12.60 -4.71 6.78
CA ILE A 24 12.35 -5.63 5.65
C ILE A 24 10.84 -5.87 5.54
N GLY A 25 10.30 -5.83 4.32
CA GLY A 25 8.89 -6.09 4.07
C GLY A 25 8.62 -6.64 2.68
N ILE A 26 7.43 -7.20 2.46
CA ILE A 26 6.94 -7.58 1.12
C ILE A 26 5.72 -6.79 0.64
N ALA A 27 5.57 -6.64 -0.68
CA ALA A 27 4.40 -6.02 -1.30
C ALA A 27 4.25 -6.39 -2.79
N VAL A 28 3.01 -6.49 -3.26
CA VAL A 28 2.70 -6.58 -4.71
C VAL A 28 2.94 -5.24 -5.41
N ASP A 29 2.73 -4.13 -4.69
CA ASP A 29 3.03 -2.76 -5.15
C ASP A 29 3.91 -2.07 -4.08
N PRO A 30 5.24 -2.21 -4.17
CA PRO A 30 6.16 -1.66 -3.18
C PRO A 30 6.09 -0.13 -3.12
N GLU A 31 5.86 0.57 -4.23
CA GLU A 31 5.77 2.04 -4.21
C GLU A 31 4.56 2.54 -3.40
N VAL A 32 3.39 1.93 -3.60
CA VAL A 32 2.21 2.24 -2.77
C VAL A 32 2.48 1.92 -1.31
N ARG A 33 3.11 0.77 -1.02
CA ARG A 33 3.41 0.36 0.36
C ARG A 33 4.39 1.33 1.04
N LEU A 34 5.41 1.77 0.34
CA LEU A 34 6.43 2.70 0.83
C LEU A 34 5.84 4.09 1.08
N ARG A 35 4.91 4.57 0.22
CA ARG A 35 4.18 5.82 0.48
C ARG A 35 3.27 5.74 1.72
N VAL A 36 2.72 4.57 2.03
CA VAL A 36 1.98 4.39 3.29
C VAL A 36 2.95 4.43 4.47
N HIS A 37 4.08 3.72 4.38
CA HIS A 37 5.11 3.77 5.43
C HIS A 37 5.65 5.18 5.67
N SER A 38 5.77 6.00 4.63
CA SER A 38 6.22 7.39 4.77
C SER A 38 5.33 8.28 5.62
N ARG A 39 4.04 7.94 5.68
CA ARG A 39 3.03 8.68 6.44
C ARG A 39 2.81 8.12 7.84
N GLU A 40 2.97 6.81 8.01
CA GLU A 40 2.58 6.10 9.24
C GLU A 40 3.75 5.81 10.20
N LYS A 41 4.96 5.61 9.68
CA LYS A 41 6.08 5.14 10.48
C LYS A 41 6.90 6.31 10.98
N THR A 42 6.95 6.48 12.29
CA THR A 42 7.72 7.55 12.96
C THR A 42 9.22 7.48 12.67
N TRP A 43 9.75 6.30 12.35
CA TRP A 43 11.13 6.09 11.93
C TRP A 43 11.39 6.36 10.45
N TRP A 44 10.36 6.60 9.63
CA TRP A 44 10.52 6.85 8.19
C TRP A 44 11.51 7.97 7.84
N PRO A 45 11.58 9.11 8.56
CA PRO A 45 12.58 10.14 8.27
C PRO A 45 14.03 9.67 8.29
N ARG A 46 14.32 8.50 8.87
CA ARG A 46 15.65 7.88 8.86
C ARG A 46 15.96 7.12 7.57
N VAL A 47 14.96 6.75 6.77
CA VAL A 47 15.15 5.95 5.55
C VAL A 47 15.87 6.80 4.50
N ALA A 48 17.04 6.34 4.08
CA ALA A 48 17.87 7.00 3.07
C ALA A 48 18.00 6.17 1.79
N GLN A 49 17.96 4.85 1.89
CA GLN A 49 18.11 3.95 0.75
C GLN A 49 17.13 2.79 0.83
N ARG A 50 16.82 2.21 -0.34
CA ARG A 50 15.97 1.02 -0.45
C ARG A 50 16.52 0.06 -1.50
N SER A 51 16.40 -1.23 -1.25
CA SER A 51 16.61 -2.28 -2.27
C SER A 51 15.29 -3.04 -2.48
N ILE A 52 15.07 -3.51 -3.71
CA ILE A 52 13.85 -4.21 -4.12
C ILE A 52 14.25 -5.45 -4.92
N GLU A 53 13.70 -6.59 -4.54
CA GLU A 53 13.89 -7.89 -5.17
C GLU A 53 12.52 -8.50 -5.47
N TRP A 54 12.30 -9.01 -6.68
CA TRP A 54 11.00 -9.54 -7.10
C TRP A 54 10.98 -11.07 -7.10
N PHE A 55 9.92 -11.63 -6.51
CA PHE A 55 9.62 -13.06 -6.53
C PHE A 55 8.44 -13.35 -7.44
N GLY A 56 8.45 -14.53 -8.06
CA GLY A 56 7.37 -14.97 -8.95
C GLY A 56 6.04 -15.16 -8.23
N SER A 57 6.08 -15.44 -6.93
CA SER A 57 4.90 -15.65 -6.10
C SER A 57 5.01 -14.94 -4.75
N ARG A 58 3.86 -14.77 -4.11
CA ARG A 58 3.79 -14.27 -2.74
C ARG A 58 4.37 -15.26 -1.72
N PRO A 59 4.08 -16.58 -1.77
CA PRO A 59 4.69 -17.55 -0.87
C PRO A 59 6.22 -17.53 -0.90
N ASP A 60 6.83 -17.37 -2.08
CA ASP A 60 8.29 -17.27 -2.21
C ASP A 60 8.83 -16.00 -1.54
N ALA A 61 8.15 -14.87 -1.74
CA ALA A 61 8.52 -13.60 -1.08
C ALA A 61 8.37 -13.69 0.45
N GLU A 62 7.32 -14.35 0.96
CA GLU A 62 7.12 -14.56 2.40
C GLU A 62 8.23 -15.43 3.00
N ALA A 63 8.62 -16.52 2.31
CA ALA A 63 9.74 -17.35 2.75
C ALA A 63 11.06 -16.57 2.77
N ALA A 64 11.32 -15.76 1.73
CA ALA A 64 12.50 -14.90 1.65
C ALA A 64 12.51 -13.80 2.72
N GLU A 65 11.34 -13.19 3.02
CA GLU A 65 11.19 -12.19 4.09
C GLU A 65 11.55 -12.78 5.46
N VAL A 66 11.03 -13.97 5.77
CA VAL A 66 11.31 -14.65 7.05
C VAL A 66 12.80 -14.95 7.19
N GLN A 67 13.44 -15.47 6.14
CA GLN A 67 14.88 -15.74 6.14
C GLN A 67 15.68 -14.44 6.29
N ALA A 68 15.34 -13.40 5.53
CA ALA A 68 16.03 -12.11 5.58
C ALA A 68 15.91 -11.46 6.97
N ILE A 69 14.73 -11.47 7.60
CA ILE A 69 14.55 -10.93 8.95
C ILE A 69 15.38 -11.70 9.98
N ALA A 70 15.40 -13.04 9.88
CA ALA A 70 16.14 -13.89 10.80
C ALA A 70 17.66 -13.71 10.67
N CYS A 71 18.17 -13.55 9.43
CA CYS A 71 19.61 -13.42 9.16
C CYS A 71 20.13 -11.99 9.32
N GLU A 72 19.34 -10.98 8.93
CA GLU A 72 19.82 -9.60 8.82
C GLU A 72 19.45 -8.73 10.05
N GLY A 73 18.51 -9.18 10.90
CA GLY A 73 18.16 -8.53 12.16
C GLY A 73 17.72 -7.04 12.07
N PRO A 74 16.82 -6.65 11.16
CA PRO A 74 16.38 -5.27 10.99
C PRO A 74 15.81 -4.64 12.27
N SER A 75 16.31 -3.45 12.61
CA SER A 75 15.99 -2.78 13.89
C SER A 75 14.50 -2.42 14.10
N GLN A 76 13.71 -2.26 13.03
CA GLN A 76 12.30 -1.89 13.09
C GLN A 76 11.33 -3.06 12.83
N ASN A 77 11.82 -4.28 12.55
CA ASN A 77 10.95 -5.46 12.43
C ASN A 77 10.64 -6.12 13.79
N VAL A 78 11.45 -5.87 14.83
CA VAL A 78 11.31 -6.48 16.16
C VAL A 78 10.05 -6.03 16.92
N SER A 79 9.42 -4.90 16.56
CA SER A 79 8.08 -4.53 17.06
C SER A 79 6.93 -5.39 16.47
N HIS A 80 7.25 -6.43 15.68
CA HIS A 80 6.29 -7.23 14.92
C HIS A 80 6.52 -8.76 14.98
N SER A 81 7.25 -9.26 15.97
CA SER A 81 7.40 -10.71 16.20
C SER A 81 6.39 -11.14 17.28
N THR A 82 5.32 -11.89 17.02
CA THR A 82 5.28 -13.16 16.31
C THR A 82 3.91 -13.35 15.64
N THR A 83 3.90 -13.93 14.43
CA THR A 83 2.69 -14.46 13.77
C THR A 83 1.68 -13.39 13.34
N ARG A 84 1.92 -12.70 12.21
CA ARG A 84 0.86 -11.93 11.53
C ARG A 84 -0.23 -12.91 11.05
N GLN A 85 -1.28 -13.08 11.84
CA GLN A 85 -2.54 -13.62 11.32
C GLN A 85 -3.22 -12.50 10.52
N ARG A 86 -4.07 -12.89 9.58
CA ARG A 86 -4.80 -11.98 8.69
C ARG A 86 -5.75 -11.11 9.52
N GLY A 87 -5.30 -9.94 9.97
CA GLY A 87 -6.10 -9.01 10.80
C GLY A 87 -5.33 -7.98 11.64
N ASP A 88 -4.00 -8.10 11.77
CA ASP A 88 -3.25 -7.43 12.86
C ASP A 88 -2.82 -5.97 12.63
N ALA A 89 -3.40 -5.26 11.67
CA ALA A 89 -3.11 -3.84 11.42
C ALA A 89 -3.57 -2.88 12.56
N LYS A 90 -4.07 -3.41 13.69
CA LYS A 90 -4.83 -2.63 14.68
C LYS A 90 -4.03 -2.05 15.85
N ALA A 91 -2.83 -2.55 16.14
CA ALA A 91 -2.19 -2.27 17.43
C ALA A 91 -1.29 -1.01 17.47
N GLU A 92 -0.74 -0.56 16.33
CA GLU A 92 0.24 0.55 16.33
C GLU A 92 -0.29 1.91 15.81
N TYR A 93 -1.54 2.00 15.35
CA TYR A 93 -2.15 3.31 15.07
C TYR A 93 -2.61 3.97 16.38
N ARG A 94 -1.68 4.30 17.28
CA ARG A 94 -1.91 5.37 18.26
C ARG A 94 -1.70 6.71 17.56
N SER A 95 -2.48 6.92 16.51
CA SER A 95 -2.50 8.20 15.84
C SER A 95 -3.03 9.24 16.82
N PRO A 96 -2.39 10.43 16.88
CA PRO A 96 -2.99 11.56 17.59
C PRO A 96 -4.32 11.98 16.95
N TYR A 97 -4.61 11.50 15.73
CA TYR A 97 -5.85 11.75 15.04
C TYR A 97 -6.94 10.74 15.45
N PRO A 98 -8.20 11.20 15.60
CA PRO A 98 -9.31 10.31 15.86
C PRO A 98 -9.38 9.21 14.80
N LYS A 99 -9.84 8.02 15.20
CA LYS A 99 -10.10 6.94 14.25
C LYS A 99 -10.92 7.48 13.07
N PRO A 100 -10.48 7.27 11.82
CA PRO A 100 -11.21 7.75 10.67
C PRO A 100 -12.67 7.27 10.73
N ARG A 101 -13.61 8.19 10.56
CA ARG A 101 -15.03 7.82 10.48
C ARG A 101 -15.28 7.13 9.15
N GLN A 102 -16.00 6.01 9.19
CA GLN A 102 -16.45 5.37 7.96
C GLN A 102 -17.46 6.26 7.26
N VAL A 103 -17.16 6.66 6.03
CA VAL A 103 -18.10 7.39 5.17
C VAL A 103 -18.99 6.38 4.46
N ARG A 104 -20.30 6.46 4.69
CA ARG A 104 -21.26 5.59 3.98
C ARG A 104 -21.47 6.12 2.57
N ILE A 105 -21.23 5.26 1.60
CA ILE A 105 -21.47 5.52 0.17
C ILE A 105 -22.64 4.64 -0.26
N PRO A 106 -23.76 5.19 -0.77
CA PRO A 106 -24.85 4.40 -1.32
C PRO A 106 -24.37 3.40 -2.38
N THR A 107 -24.95 2.20 -2.38
CA THR A 107 -24.53 1.09 -3.28
C THR A 107 -24.54 1.49 -4.75
N ASP A 108 -25.57 2.22 -5.18
CA ASP A 108 -25.73 2.62 -6.58
C ASP A 108 -24.65 3.61 -7.01
N MET A 109 -24.33 4.56 -6.12
CA MET A 109 -23.24 5.51 -6.31
C MET A 109 -21.88 4.80 -6.37
N TRP A 110 -21.62 3.84 -5.48
CA TRP A 110 -20.37 3.05 -5.49
C TRP A 110 -20.22 2.19 -6.75
N THR A 111 -21.35 1.70 -7.27
CA THR A 111 -21.43 0.93 -8.50
C THR A 111 -21.13 1.81 -9.72
N GLN A 112 -21.77 2.98 -9.80
CA GLN A 112 -21.54 3.96 -10.86
C GLN A 112 -20.09 4.47 -10.86
N PHE A 113 -19.55 4.81 -9.69
CA PHE A 113 -18.15 5.21 -9.53
C PHE A 113 -17.18 4.13 -10.02
N GLY A 114 -17.49 2.86 -9.77
CA GLY A 114 -16.73 1.73 -10.29
C GLY A 114 -16.71 1.61 -11.80
N ARG A 115 -17.87 1.78 -12.44
CA ARG A 115 -17.97 1.76 -13.90
C ARG A 115 -17.18 2.91 -14.51
N ALA A 116 -17.29 4.11 -13.93
CA ALA A 116 -16.53 5.29 -14.33
C ALA A 116 -15.01 5.05 -14.21
N ALA A 117 -14.54 4.56 -13.06
CA ALA A 117 -13.12 4.25 -12.87
C ALA A 117 -12.60 3.24 -13.91
N LYS A 118 -13.38 2.19 -14.21
CA LYS A 118 -13.03 1.19 -15.23
C LYS A 118 -12.96 1.79 -16.63
N LEU A 119 -13.90 2.65 -17.01
CA LEU A 119 -13.89 3.36 -18.31
C LEU A 119 -12.65 4.25 -18.45
N GLY A 120 -12.20 4.88 -17.36
CA GLY A 120 -10.96 5.65 -17.31
C GLY A 120 -9.68 4.82 -17.23
N GLY A 121 -9.74 3.49 -17.42
CA GLY A 121 -8.56 2.61 -17.37
C GLY A 121 -7.93 2.46 -15.98
N THR A 122 -8.69 2.72 -14.91
CA THR A 122 -8.20 2.71 -13.53
C THR A 122 -9.12 1.89 -12.60
N SER A 123 -8.90 1.97 -11.29
CA SER A 123 -9.71 1.30 -10.27
C SER A 123 -10.28 2.30 -9.26
N ARG A 124 -11.38 1.93 -8.58
CA ARG A 124 -11.99 2.76 -7.53
C ARG A 124 -10.95 3.23 -6.51
N ALA A 125 -10.13 2.29 -6.02
CA ALA A 125 -9.10 2.56 -5.03
C ALA A 125 -8.05 3.55 -5.55
N LYS A 126 -7.58 3.38 -6.79
CA LYS A 126 -6.61 4.31 -7.40
C LYS A 126 -7.19 5.72 -7.56
N VAL A 127 -8.45 5.85 -7.97
CA VAL A 127 -9.12 7.16 -8.08
C VAL A 127 -9.28 7.82 -6.72
N VAL A 128 -9.72 7.09 -5.69
CA VAL A 128 -9.87 7.62 -4.33
C VAL A 128 -8.52 8.06 -3.76
N SER A 129 -7.47 7.25 -3.89
CA SER A 129 -6.13 7.61 -3.43
C SER A 129 -5.60 8.84 -4.17
N GLN A 130 -5.71 8.89 -5.50
CA GLN A 130 -5.28 10.05 -6.29
C GLN A 130 -6.06 11.31 -5.90
N MET A 131 -7.37 11.20 -5.66
CA MET A 131 -8.19 12.32 -5.19
C MET A 131 -7.73 12.83 -3.83
N ILE A 132 -7.42 11.95 -2.89
CA ILE A 132 -6.92 12.31 -1.56
C ILE A 132 -5.54 12.99 -1.68
N ASP A 133 -4.63 12.39 -2.44
CA ASP A 133 -3.27 12.90 -2.65
C ASP A 133 -3.31 14.30 -3.29
N TRP A 134 -4.15 14.49 -4.32
CA TRP A 134 -4.40 15.81 -4.90
C TRP A 134 -5.00 16.80 -3.90
N TYR A 135 -6.00 16.38 -3.12
CA TYR A 135 -6.70 17.24 -2.17
C TYR A 135 -5.80 17.77 -1.05
N ILE A 136 -4.81 16.98 -0.61
CA ILE A 136 -3.83 17.40 0.40
C ILE A 136 -2.61 18.12 -0.19
N GLY A 137 -2.58 18.32 -1.51
CA GLY A 137 -1.52 19.09 -2.18
C GLY A 137 -0.21 18.33 -2.40
N GLU A 138 -0.26 16.99 -2.55
CA GLU A 138 0.95 16.21 -2.87
C GLU A 138 1.61 16.73 -4.17
N PRO A 139 2.92 17.05 -4.16
CA PRO A 139 3.61 17.60 -5.32
C PRO A 139 3.49 16.69 -6.56
N GLY A 140 3.16 17.30 -7.70
CA GLY A 140 3.05 16.60 -8.99
C GLY A 140 1.81 15.71 -9.16
N VAL A 141 0.93 15.62 -8.16
CA VAL A 141 -0.32 14.86 -8.28
C VAL A 141 -1.40 15.72 -8.93
N MET A 142 -1.88 15.28 -10.08
CA MET A 142 -3.01 15.89 -10.78
C MET A 142 -4.35 15.31 -10.30
N PRO A 143 -5.45 16.08 -10.35
CA PRO A 143 -6.78 15.57 -10.02
C PRO A 143 -7.16 14.41 -10.94
N PRO A 144 -7.91 13.41 -10.44
CA PRO A 144 -8.34 12.30 -11.28
C PRO A 144 -9.23 12.79 -12.43
N ALA A 145 -8.92 12.35 -13.64
CA ALA A 145 -9.70 12.72 -14.83
C ALA A 145 -11.13 12.17 -14.73
N ARG A 146 -12.11 13.04 -15.01
CA ARG A 146 -13.53 12.63 -15.07
C ARG A 146 -13.78 11.93 -16.40
N PRO A 147 -14.17 10.63 -16.41
CA PRO A 147 -14.54 9.96 -17.64
C PRO A 147 -15.83 10.58 -18.23
N PRO A 148 -16.03 10.51 -19.55
CA PRO A 148 -17.20 11.09 -20.18
C PRO A 148 -18.47 10.47 -19.58
N LEU A 149 -19.43 11.33 -19.20
CA LEU A 149 -20.76 10.89 -18.77
C LEU A 149 -21.41 10.19 -19.96
N THR A 150 -21.64 8.88 -19.90
CA THR A 150 -22.54 8.24 -20.87
C THR A 150 -23.93 8.82 -20.64
N PRO A 151 -24.54 9.50 -21.63
CA PRO A 151 -25.91 9.99 -21.49
C PRO A 151 -26.84 8.78 -21.41
N GLY A 152 -27.38 8.50 -20.23
CA GLY A 152 -28.31 7.37 -20.07
C GLY A 152 -28.34 6.69 -18.69
N SER A 153 -28.29 7.41 -17.59
CA SER A 153 -28.77 6.86 -16.31
C SER A 153 -29.56 7.94 -15.57
N PRO A 154 -30.76 7.62 -15.07
CA PRO A 154 -31.75 8.60 -14.64
C PRO A 154 -31.32 9.31 -13.35
N SER A 155 -31.88 10.53 -13.20
CA SER A 155 -31.75 11.43 -12.05
C SER A 155 -32.27 10.84 -10.75
#